data_AF-A0AA96FAD6-F1
#
_entry.id   AF-A0AA96FAD6-F1
#
_cell.length_a   1.000
_cell.length_b   1.000
_cell.length_c   1.000
_cell.angle_alpha   90.00
_cell.angle_beta   90.00
_cell.angle_gamma   90.00
#
_symmetry.space_group_name_H-M   'P 1'
#
loop_
_entity.id
_entity.type
_entity.pdbx_description
1 polymer ?
#
loop_
_entity_poly.entity_id
_entity_poly.type
_entity_poly.pdbx_seq_one_letter_code
_entity_poly.pdbx_strand_id
1 'polypeptide(L)'
;MRIRPMTPADDLMPFLVLAMNWEAGRDWDEARVLAAPAIAHYIEGWMRDGDAGLLAEHAGTPVGCAWWRLADASDPGYGFVAEDVPEIGLAVVPELQGRGVGRKLLETLIARARAEGLPGLSLSVEDGNDGARRLYESLGFVAVGRAGSSDTMLLGLVPPEPFRGRLADPELEEWVERSRREAPRTPLLGELRAPRERRPGPEVASAVDATMGTPHPLPVRRYVPADTDAACVVYVHGGGFVHGGLDSHDRVCRRLATLAAVEVIAVDYRLAPEHAAPAAVDDVCAVVRALAADEPGRPVALAGDSAGALIAYLAARRLVDAGVPVARLLLVNPNVDPRLRMPSVRAKGSGWGLTEAGLRWFLAQWVGEGPVEALAPLELPAQGMPPTRIVVSEHDPLRDEGVALSEHLAAAQVHVCLDELAGMVHGFLTLDDVSPAARARGDDVLAACRREKGGSPEGDPPRASGGAPARS
;
A
#
# COMPACT_ATOMS: atom_id res chain seq x y z
N MET A 1 29.41 0.48 -30.35
CA MET A 1 28.24 -0.41 -30.26
C MET A 1 27.03 0.35 -30.77
N ARG A 2 26.33 -0.20 -31.74
CA ARG A 2 25.15 0.39 -32.40
C ARG A 2 23.91 -0.35 -31.91
N ILE A 3 22.81 0.36 -31.65
CA ILE A 3 21.50 -0.26 -31.41
C ILE A 3 20.60 0.14 -32.58
N ARG A 4 19.87 -0.83 -33.14
CA ARG A 4 18.90 -0.60 -34.22
C ARG A 4 17.62 -1.41 -33.98
N PRO A 5 16.48 -1.01 -34.57
CA PRO A 5 15.30 -1.88 -34.64
C PRO A 5 15.61 -3.19 -35.34
N MET A 6 14.99 -4.27 -34.86
CA MET A 6 14.92 -5.54 -35.58
C MET A 6 13.91 -5.45 -36.72
N THR A 7 14.12 -6.30 -37.72
CA THR A 7 13.27 -6.53 -38.87
C THR A 7 12.82 -7.99 -38.89
N PRO A 8 11.79 -8.37 -39.67
CA PRO A 8 11.39 -9.76 -39.82
C PRO A 8 12.49 -10.70 -40.37
N ALA A 9 13.56 -10.15 -40.94
CA ALA A 9 14.71 -10.92 -41.43
C ALA A 9 15.78 -11.20 -40.34
N ASP A 10 15.69 -10.54 -39.18
CA ASP A 10 16.62 -10.76 -38.08
C ASP A 10 16.21 -12.02 -37.28
N ASP A 11 17.18 -12.89 -37.03
CA ASP A 11 16.97 -14.12 -36.28
C ASP A 11 16.97 -13.87 -34.76
N LEU A 12 15.86 -14.19 -34.11
CA LEU A 12 15.66 -14.04 -32.67
C LEU A 12 16.09 -15.30 -31.89
N MET A 13 16.17 -16.46 -32.54
CA MET A 13 16.37 -17.76 -31.88
C MET A 13 17.67 -17.81 -31.06
N PRO A 14 18.82 -17.32 -31.55
CA PRO A 14 20.06 -17.31 -30.78
C PRO A 14 19.95 -16.52 -29.47
N PHE A 15 19.13 -15.46 -29.45
CA PHE A 15 18.94 -14.63 -28.27
C PHE A 15 17.97 -15.26 -27.27
N LEU A 16 16.91 -15.93 -27.73
CA LEU A 16 16.04 -16.69 -26.84
C LEU A 16 16.80 -17.84 -26.18
N VAL A 17 17.57 -18.61 -26.95
CA VAL A 17 18.44 -19.67 -26.42
C VAL A 17 19.43 -19.11 -25.39
N LEU A 18 20.02 -17.95 -25.66
CA LEU A 18 20.91 -17.28 -24.72
C LEU A 18 20.19 -16.83 -23.44
N ALA A 19 18.96 -16.33 -23.53
CA ALA A 19 18.16 -15.95 -22.37
C ALA A 19 17.79 -17.17 -21.50
N MET A 20 17.49 -18.32 -22.12
CA MET A 20 17.17 -19.56 -21.40
C MET A 20 18.39 -20.18 -20.69
N ASN A 21 19.59 -19.93 -21.22
CA ASN A 21 20.86 -20.38 -20.66
C ASN A 21 21.55 -19.32 -19.79
N TRP A 22 20.77 -18.54 -19.02
CA TRP A 22 21.34 -17.50 -18.15
C TRP A 22 22.17 -18.07 -16.98
N GLU A 23 21.89 -19.30 -16.56
CA GLU A 23 22.58 -20.01 -15.48
C GLU A 23 23.51 -21.10 -16.04
N ALA A 24 24.69 -21.26 -15.43
CA ALA A 24 25.63 -22.30 -15.80
C ALA A 24 25.05 -23.70 -15.56
N GLY A 25 25.19 -24.59 -16.55
CA GLY A 25 24.69 -25.97 -16.48
C GLY A 25 23.33 -26.20 -17.15
N ARG A 26 22.67 -25.14 -17.61
CA ARG A 26 21.55 -25.26 -18.54
C ARG A 26 22.03 -25.61 -19.93
N ASP A 27 21.21 -26.34 -20.65
CA ASP A 27 21.53 -26.92 -21.95
C ASP A 27 20.33 -26.75 -22.90
N TRP A 28 19.81 -25.53 -22.99
CA TRP A 28 18.80 -25.20 -24.00
C TRP A 28 19.47 -25.05 -25.35
N ASP A 29 18.91 -25.69 -26.37
CA ASP A 29 19.23 -25.50 -27.77
C ASP A 29 17.95 -25.16 -28.55
N GLU A 30 18.09 -24.85 -29.83
CA GLU A 30 16.96 -24.52 -30.71
C GLU A 30 15.91 -25.66 -30.74
N ALA A 31 16.35 -26.92 -30.78
CA ALA A 31 15.45 -28.06 -30.84
C ALA A 31 14.59 -28.18 -29.57
N ARG A 32 15.18 -27.95 -28.39
CA ARG A 32 14.48 -27.96 -27.10
C ARG A 32 13.52 -26.79 -26.96
N VAL A 33 13.91 -25.59 -27.41
CA VAL A 33 13.02 -24.42 -27.44
C VAL A 33 11.77 -24.73 -28.27
N LEU A 34 11.95 -25.26 -29.48
CA LEU A 34 10.83 -25.58 -30.37
C LEU A 34 9.97 -26.74 -29.86
N ALA A 35 10.56 -27.67 -29.09
CA ALA A 35 9.84 -28.81 -28.51
C ALA A 35 9.07 -28.46 -27.22
N ALA A 36 9.31 -27.29 -26.63
CA ALA A 36 8.67 -26.85 -25.38
C ALA A 36 7.64 -25.74 -25.65
N PRO A 37 6.33 -26.03 -25.71
CA PRO A 37 5.30 -25.03 -26.05
C PRO A 37 5.37 -23.76 -25.18
N ALA A 38 5.59 -23.93 -23.87
CA ALA A 38 5.73 -22.85 -22.90
C ALA A 38 6.95 -21.93 -23.12
N ILE A 39 7.87 -22.30 -24.02
CA ILE A 39 9.03 -21.48 -24.41
C ILE A 39 8.93 -21.05 -25.87
N ALA A 40 8.43 -21.94 -26.74
CA ALA A 40 8.25 -21.67 -28.17
C ALA A 40 7.39 -20.43 -28.43
N HIS A 41 6.41 -20.13 -27.56
CA HIS A 41 5.59 -18.93 -27.70
C HIS A 41 6.38 -17.61 -27.67
N TYR A 42 7.63 -17.60 -27.19
CA TYR A 42 8.48 -16.41 -27.15
C TYR A 42 9.09 -16.07 -28.51
N ILE A 43 8.98 -16.98 -29.49
CA ILE A 43 9.54 -16.77 -30.83
C ILE A 43 8.62 -17.21 -31.98
N GLU A 44 7.62 -18.05 -31.72
CA GLU A 44 6.76 -18.59 -32.77
C GLU A 44 6.10 -17.46 -33.59
N GLY A 45 6.19 -17.57 -34.91
CA GLY A 45 5.61 -16.58 -35.83
C GLY A 45 6.22 -15.17 -35.73
N TRP A 46 7.39 -15.02 -35.13
CA TRP A 46 8.12 -13.75 -35.12
C TRP A 46 8.37 -13.28 -36.57
N MET A 47 8.04 -12.04 -36.96
CA MET A 47 7.58 -10.90 -36.15
C MET A 47 6.07 -10.64 -36.39
N ARG A 48 5.24 -10.73 -35.33
CA ARG A 48 3.78 -10.51 -35.42
C ARG A 48 3.42 -9.02 -35.34
N ASP A 49 2.18 -8.68 -35.67
CA ASP A 49 1.67 -7.34 -35.43
C ASP A 49 1.72 -7.02 -33.92
N GLY A 50 2.32 -5.88 -33.56
CA GLY A 50 2.53 -5.46 -32.16
C GLY A 50 3.85 -5.92 -31.54
N ASP A 51 4.54 -6.90 -32.13
CA ASP A 51 5.89 -7.30 -31.70
C ASP A 51 6.91 -6.18 -31.98
N ALA A 52 7.94 -6.07 -31.14
CA ALA A 52 9.07 -5.17 -31.39
C ALA A 52 10.38 -5.72 -30.86
N GLY A 53 11.48 -5.44 -31.57
CA GLY A 53 12.81 -5.84 -31.14
C GLY A 53 13.85 -4.75 -31.39
N LEU A 54 14.90 -4.76 -30.58
CA LEU A 54 16.10 -3.97 -30.73
C LEU A 54 17.32 -4.90 -30.74
N LEU A 55 18.20 -4.70 -31.71
CA LEU A 55 19.45 -5.43 -31.84
C LEU A 55 20.63 -4.51 -31.49
N ALA A 56 21.47 -4.98 -30.57
CA ALA A 56 22.77 -4.39 -30.29
C ALA A 56 23.84 -5.06 -31.15
N GLU A 57 24.61 -4.26 -31.88
CA GLU A 57 25.67 -4.71 -32.77
C GLU A 57 27.03 -4.14 -32.35
N HIS A 58 28.05 -4.99 -32.40
CA HIS A 58 29.45 -4.62 -32.24
C HIS A 58 30.22 -5.03 -33.50
N ALA A 59 30.81 -4.05 -34.19
CA ALA A 59 31.55 -4.27 -35.44
C ALA A 59 30.76 -5.03 -36.53
N GLY A 60 29.43 -4.86 -36.58
CA GLY A 60 28.54 -5.54 -37.53
C GLY A 60 28.02 -6.91 -37.07
N THR A 61 28.49 -7.40 -35.92
CA THR A 61 28.01 -8.66 -35.33
C THR A 61 26.92 -8.39 -34.29
N PRO A 62 25.79 -9.10 -34.32
CA PRO A 62 24.79 -9.06 -33.26
C PRO A 62 25.37 -9.58 -31.93
N VAL A 63 25.22 -8.80 -30.86
CA VAL A 63 25.78 -9.11 -29.53
C VAL A 63 24.78 -8.98 -28.38
N GLY A 64 23.58 -8.52 -28.66
CA GLY A 64 22.49 -8.50 -27.69
C GLY A 64 21.18 -8.12 -28.34
N CYS A 65 20.08 -8.52 -27.71
CA CYS A 65 18.74 -8.28 -28.17
C CYS A 65 17.84 -7.96 -26.98
N ALA A 66 16.93 -7.02 -27.15
CA ALA A 66 15.76 -6.88 -26.28
C ALA A 66 14.53 -6.81 -27.18
N TRP A 67 13.51 -7.60 -26.87
CA TRP A 67 12.30 -7.69 -27.66
C TRP A 67 11.10 -7.75 -26.74
N TRP A 68 9.93 -7.37 -27.24
CA TRP A 68 8.67 -7.63 -26.56
C TRP A 68 7.69 -8.35 -27.46
N ARG A 69 6.72 -9.00 -26.82
CA ARG A 69 5.57 -9.63 -27.47
C ARG A 69 4.30 -9.37 -26.68
N LEU A 70 3.18 -9.30 -27.38
CA LEU A 70 1.85 -9.35 -26.77
C LEU A 70 1.46 -10.84 -26.66
N ALA A 71 1.20 -11.30 -25.45
CA ALA A 71 0.77 -12.67 -25.19
C ALA A 71 -0.76 -12.75 -25.09
N ASP A 72 -1.31 -13.88 -25.52
CA ASP A 72 -2.72 -14.21 -25.37
C ASP A 72 -2.98 -14.73 -23.95
N ALA A 73 -4.07 -14.31 -23.31
CA ALA A 73 -4.37 -14.75 -21.94
C ALA A 73 -4.55 -16.27 -21.81
N SER A 74 -4.81 -16.98 -22.92
CA SER A 74 -4.91 -18.44 -22.97
C SER A 74 -3.57 -19.17 -23.09
N ASP A 75 -2.48 -18.46 -23.43
CA ASP A 75 -1.10 -18.99 -23.49
C ASP A 75 -0.10 -17.95 -22.93
N PRO A 76 -0.12 -17.72 -21.60
CA PRO A 76 0.67 -16.68 -20.97
C PRO A 76 2.14 -17.07 -20.80
N GLY A 77 3.04 -16.11 -21.02
CA GLY A 77 4.44 -16.21 -20.62
C GLY A 77 4.63 -16.04 -19.10
N TYR A 78 5.84 -16.31 -18.62
CA TYR A 78 6.21 -16.15 -17.20
C TYR A 78 6.07 -14.70 -16.70
N GLY A 79 6.21 -13.72 -17.60
CA GLY A 79 6.06 -12.30 -17.34
C GLY A 79 4.68 -11.74 -17.68
N PHE A 80 3.68 -12.58 -17.99
CA PHE A 80 2.37 -12.11 -18.41
C PHE A 80 1.67 -11.28 -17.33
N VAL A 81 1.12 -10.13 -17.74
CA VAL A 81 0.34 -9.23 -16.87
C VAL A 81 -1.06 -9.02 -17.44
N ALA A 82 -1.14 -8.64 -18.72
CA ALA A 82 -2.37 -8.42 -19.46
C ALA A 82 -2.09 -8.46 -20.97
N GLU A 83 -3.12 -8.68 -21.80
CA GLU A 83 -2.99 -8.79 -23.26
C GLU A 83 -2.53 -7.48 -23.93
N ASP A 84 -2.71 -6.34 -23.26
CA ASP A 84 -2.27 -5.01 -23.73
C ASP A 84 -0.93 -4.55 -23.12
N VAL A 85 -0.29 -5.39 -22.29
CA VAL A 85 1.01 -5.15 -21.67
C VAL A 85 2.03 -6.11 -22.30
N PRO A 86 2.94 -5.63 -23.17
CA PRO A 86 3.94 -6.49 -23.78
C PRO A 86 4.93 -7.06 -22.76
N GLU A 87 5.26 -8.33 -22.91
CA GLU A 87 6.27 -9.03 -22.15
C GLU A 87 7.63 -8.96 -22.86
N ILE A 88 8.69 -8.60 -22.12
CA ILE A 88 10.04 -8.41 -22.64
C ILE A 88 10.90 -9.66 -22.45
N GLY A 89 11.63 -10.03 -23.50
CA GLY A 89 12.84 -10.84 -23.44
C GLY A 89 14.11 -9.98 -23.58
N LEU A 90 15.19 -10.39 -22.92
CA LEU A 90 16.49 -9.72 -22.97
C LEU A 90 17.62 -10.74 -22.99
N ALA A 91 18.56 -10.59 -23.92
CA ALA A 91 19.77 -11.39 -23.96
C ALA A 91 20.99 -10.56 -24.40
N VAL A 92 22.14 -10.79 -23.77
CA VAL A 92 23.43 -10.19 -24.14
C VAL A 92 24.49 -11.26 -24.05
N VAL A 93 25.36 -11.34 -25.05
CA VAL A 93 26.45 -12.35 -25.09
C VAL A 93 27.32 -12.25 -23.84
N PRO A 94 27.78 -13.39 -23.27
CA PRO A 94 28.45 -13.41 -21.97
C PRO A 94 29.62 -12.43 -21.83
N GLU A 95 30.39 -12.22 -22.90
CA GLU A 95 31.58 -11.37 -22.92
C GLU A 95 31.26 -9.87 -22.73
N LEU A 96 30.01 -9.47 -22.99
CA LEU A 96 29.53 -8.09 -22.87
C LEU A 96 28.53 -7.87 -21.74
N GLN A 97 28.23 -8.91 -20.95
CA GLN A 97 27.44 -8.75 -19.73
C GLN A 97 28.16 -7.87 -18.70
N GLY A 98 27.40 -7.14 -17.88
CA GLY A 98 27.96 -6.18 -16.93
C GLY A 98 28.55 -4.89 -17.54
N ARG A 99 28.58 -4.75 -18.87
CA ARG A 99 29.11 -3.57 -19.57
C ARG A 99 28.05 -2.53 -19.98
N GLY A 100 26.83 -2.65 -19.44
CA GLY A 100 25.73 -1.72 -19.69
C GLY A 100 24.96 -1.93 -21.00
N VAL A 101 25.25 -2.98 -21.77
CA VAL A 101 24.54 -3.29 -23.02
C VAL A 101 23.04 -3.51 -22.79
N GLY A 102 22.70 -4.39 -21.83
CA GLY A 102 21.31 -4.71 -21.50
C GLY A 102 20.53 -3.50 -21.00
N ARG A 103 21.16 -2.65 -20.17
CA ARG A 103 20.60 -1.35 -19.75
C ARG A 103 20.23 -0.49 -20.95
N LYS A 104 21.16 -0.29 -21.88
CA LYS A 104 20.93 0.58 -23.04
C LYS A 104 19.84 0.03 -23.97
N LEU A 105 19.78 -1.29 -24.13
CA LEU A 105 18.70 -1.97 -24.85
C LEU A 105 17.34 -1.70 -24.19
N LEU A 106 17.22 -1.96 -22.88
CA LEU A 106 15.97 -1.72 -22.15
C LEU A 106 15.57 -0.24 -22.13
N GLU A 107 16.49 0.70 -21.88
CA GLU A 107 16.19 2.14 -21.90
C GLU A 107 15.66 2.58 -23.27
N THR A 108 16.23 2.04 -24.36
CA THR A 108 15.77 2.32 -25.72
C THR A 108 14.39 1.69 -25.97
N LEU A 109 14.17 0.47 -25.49
CA LEU A 109 12.91 -0.25 -25.62
C LEU A 109 11.79 0.46 -24.84
N ILE A 110 12.05 0.87 -23.60
CA ILE A 110 11.16 1.67 -22.76
C ILE A 110 10.80 3.00 -23.44
N ALA A 111 11.79 3.70 -24.01
CA ALA A 111 11.52 4.95 -24.73
C ALA A 111 10.61 4.75 -25.94
N ARG A 112 10.77 3.63 -26.66
CA ARG A 112 9.89 3.26 -27.77
C ARG A 112 8.46 2.96 -27.29
N ALA A 113 8.30 2.14 -26.27
CA ALA A 113 7.00 1.82 -25.70
C ALA A 113 6.24 3.07 -25.21
N ARG A 114 6.95 4.04 -24.63
CA ARG A 114 6.38 5.36 -24.28
C ARG A 114 5.91 6.13 -25.51
N ALA A 115 6.70 6.14 -26.59
CA ALA A 115 6.34 6.81 -27.83
C ALA A 115 5.14 6.14 -28.53
N GLU A 116 4.98 4.83 -28.36
CA GLU A 116 3.84 4.05 -28.86
C GLU A 116 2.60 4.11 -27.93
N GLY A 117 2.71 4.78 -26.77
CA GLY A 117 1.59 4.98 -25.85
C GLY A 117 1.16 3.71 -25.12
N LEU A 118 2.07 2.75 -24.94
CA LEU A 118 1.75 1.48 -24.28
C LEU A 118 1.48 1.69 -22.77
N PRO A 119 0.54 0.93 -22.16
CA PRO A 119 0.16 1.09 -20.75
C PRO A 119 1.30 0.75 -19.79
N GLY A 120 2.13 -0.23 -20.15
CA GLY A 120 3.27 -0.70 -19.38
C GLY A 120 4.13 -1.67 -20.19
N LEU A 121 5.17 -2.19 -19.55
CA LEU A 121 5.99 -3.29 -20.05
C LEU A 121 6.19 -4.29 -18.91
N SER A 122 6.06 -5.59 -19.19
CA SER A 122 6.34 -6.63 -18.21
C SER A 122 7.55 -7.47 -18.60
N LEU A 123 8.09 -8.22 -17.65
CA LEU A 123 9.12 -9.23 -17.85
C LEU A 123 9.10 -10.22 -16.69
N SER A 124 9.83 -11.31 -16.81
CA SER A 124 10.07 -12.25 -15.71
C SER A 124 11.53 -12.25 -15.28
N VAL A 125 11.77 -12.53 -14.00
CA VAL A 125 13.11 -12.77 -13.47
C VAL A 125 13.10 -13.97 -12.53
N GLU A 126 13.92 -14.96 -12.87
CA GLU A 126 14.02 -16.21 -12.12
C GLU A 126 14.86 -16.04 -10.84
N ASP A 127 14.58 -16.87 -9.83
CA ASP A 127 15.35 -16.94 -8.59
C ASP A 127 16.85 -17.15 -8.88
N GLY A 128 17.70 -16.41 -8.16
CA GLY A 128 19.16 -16.45 -8.35
C GLY A 128 19.70 -15.55 -9.47
N ASN A 129 18.86 -14.99 -10.33
CA ASN A 129 19.29 -14.03 -11.36
C ASN A 129 19.40 -12.59 -10.80
N ASP A 130 20.20 -12.42 -9.74
CA ASP A 130 20.29 -11.16 -8.99
C ASP A 130 20.81 -9.99 -9.84
N GLY A 131 21.64 -10.30 -10.85
CA GLY A 131 22.16 -9.32 -11.79
C GLY A 131 21.05 -8.69 -12.64
N ALA A 132 20.17 -9.53 -13.21
CA ALA A 132 19.03 -9.07 -13.99
C ALA A 132 18.00 -8.35 -13.11
N ARG A 133 17.69 -8.90 -11.93
CA ARG A 133 16.77 -8.27 -10.97
C ARG A 133 17.18 -6.83 -10.63
N ARG A 134 18.44 -6.62 -10.23
CA ARG A 134 18.97 -5.27 -9.93
C ARG A 134 18.88 -4.33 -11.14
N LEU A 135 19.11 -4.84 -12.35
CA LEU A 135 18.96 -4.04 -13.56
C LEU A 135 17.50 -3.61 -13.74
N TYR A 136 16.55 -4.54 -13.65
CA TYR A 136 15.13 -4.27 -13.86
C TYR A 136 14.58 -3.29 -12.81
N GLU A 137 14.86 -3.51 -11.53
CA GLU A 137 14.46 -2.62 -10.43
C GLU A 137 15.05 -1.20 -10.59
N SER A 138 16.31 -1.11 -11.05
CA SER A 138 16.94 0.20 -11.29
C SER A 138 16.28 1.00 -12.43
N LEU A 139 15.59 0.32 -13.34
CA LEU A 139 14.83 0.91 -14.44
C LEU A 139 13.36 1.17 -14.10
N GLY A 140 12.93 0.84 -12.87
CA GLY A 140 11.59 1.11 -12.37
C GLY A 140 10.61 -0.04 -12.51
N PHE A 141 11.06 -1.24 -12.87
CA PHE A 141 10.21 -2.43 -12.81
C PHE A 141 9.98 -2.84 -11.35
N VAL A 142 8.76 -3.23 -11.02
CA VAL A 142 8.37 -3.72 -9.68
C VAL A 142 7.73 -5.10 -9.78
N ALA A 143 7.96 -5.97 -8.79
CA ALA A 143 7.34 -7.29 -8.75
C ALA A 143 5.81 -7.17 -8.50
N VAL A 144 5.01 -7.79 -9.36
CA VAL A 144 3.53 -7.75 -9.31
C VAL A 144 2.88 -9.13 -9.25
N GLY A 145 3.65 -10.19 -9.50
CA GLY A 145 3.16 -11.57 -9.52
C GLY A 145 4.32 -12.56 -9.50
N ARG A 146 3.98 -13.85 -9.57
CA ARG A 146 4.96 -14.94 -9.60
C ARG A 146 4.44 -16.10 -10.43
N ALA A 147 5.32 -16.68 -11.24
CA ALA A 147 5.06 -17.87 -12.05
C ALA A 147 6.19 -18.89 -11.81
N GLY A 148 5.92 -19.92 -11.00
CA GLY A 148 6.92 -20.91 -10.59
C GLY A 148 8.09 -20.28 -9.82
N SER A 149 9.30 -20.46 -10.34
CA SER A 149 10.57 -19.90 -9.82
C SER A 149 10.84 -18.45 -10.28
N SER A 150 9.90 -17.81 -10.99
CA SER A 150 10.11 -16.47 -11.55
C SER A 150 9.14 -15.44 -10.99
N ASP A 151 9.66 -14.27 -10.61
CA ASP A 151 8.83 -13.10 -10.33
C ASP A 151 8.42 -12.43 -11.64
N THR A 152 7.14 -12.08 -11.75
CA THR A 152 6.59 -11.23 -12.80
C THR A 152 6.79 -9.77 -12.40
N MET A 153 7.48 -9.00 -13.24
CA MET A 153 7.85 -7.61 -12.99
C MET A 153 7.12 -6.68 -13.98
N LEU A 154 6.66 -5.52 -13.53
CA LEU A 154 5.94 -4.53 -14.34
C LEU A 154 6.56 -3.14 -14.23
N LEU A 155 6.70 -2.47 -15.37
CA LEU A 155 6.98 -1.04 -15.49
C LEU A 155 5.75 -0.34 -16.08
N GLY A 156 5.06 0.48 -15.28
CA GLY A 156 3.98 1.34 -15.78
C GLY A 156 4.54 2.49 -16.63
N LEU A 157 3.97 2.70 -17.83
CA LEU A 157 4.45 3.70 -18.79
C LEU A 157 3.48 4.84 -19.04
N VAL A 158 2.19 4.60 -18.84
CA VAL A 158 1.21 5.69 -18.81
C VAL A 158 1.40 6.44 -17.49
N PRO A 159 1.77 7.74 -17.51
CA PRO A 159 1.65 8.55 -16.31
C PRO A 159 0.19 8.46 -15.87
N PRO A 160 -0.10 8.29 -14.58
CA PRO A 160 -1.48 8.20 -14.13
C PRO A 160 -2.22 9.41 -14.69
N GLU A 161 -3.29 9.14 -15.45
CA GLU A 161 -4.09 10.13 -16.20
C GLU A 161 -4.10 11.50 -15.51
N PRO A 162 -3.87 12.61 -16.23
CA PRO A 162 -3.93 13.94 -15.65
C PRO A 162 -5.25 14.09 -14.90
N PHE A 163 -5.12 14.44 -13.63
CA PHE A 163 -6.19 14.40 -12.65
C PHE A 163 -7.42 15.18 -13.16
N ARG A 164 -8.56 14.48 -13.24
CA ARG A 164 -9.89 15.07 -13.51
C ARG A 164 -10.84 14.96 -12.31
N GLY A 165 -10.31 14.94 -11.09
CA GLY A 165 -11.10 15.07 -9.86
C GLY A 165 -10.95 16.48 -9.28
N ARG A 166 -11.57 16.74 -8.13
CA ARG A 166 -11.26 17.92 -7.31
C ARG A 166 -10.67 17.44 -6.00
N LEU A 167 -9.41 17.77 -5.73
CA LEU A 167 -8.83 17.60 -4.41
C LEU A 167 -9.38 18.73 -3.52
N ALA A 168 -9.25 18.55 -2.21
CA ALA A 168 -9.89 19.46 -1.27
C ALA A 168 -9.31 20.88 -1.27
N ASP A 169 -8.02 21.03 -1.61
CA ASP A 169 -7.35 22.31 -1.79
C ASP A 169 -6.11 22.20 -2.71
N PRO A 170 -5.56 23.34 -3.20
CA PRO A 170 -4.37 23.35 -4.06
C PRO A 170 -3.11 22.78 -3.42
N GLU A 171 -2.95 22.90 -2.09
CA GLU A 171 -1.81 22.34 -1.37
C GLU A 171 -1.79 20.81 -1.44
N LEU A 172 -2.97 20.18 -1.37
CA LEU A 172 -3.11 18.74 -1.55
C LEU A 172 -2.91 18.34 -3.01
N GLU A 173 -3.33 19.17 -3.97
CA GLU A 173 -2.99 18.97 -5.40
C GLU A 173 -1.48 18.93 -5.61
N GLU A 174 -0.76 19.92 -5.07
CA GLU A 174 0.71 19.97 -5.18
C GLU A 174 1.38 18.75 -4.52
N TRP A 175 0.88 18.33 -3.36
CA TRP A 175 1.37 17.14 -2.66
C TRP A 175 1.15 15.86 -3.50
N VAL A 176 -0.04 15.69 -4.08
CA VAL A 176 -0.35 14.55 -4.94
C VAL A 176 0.50 14.56 -6.22
N GLU A 177 0.67 15.72 -6.86
CA GLU A 177 1.52 15.83 -8.04
C GLU A 177 2.99 15.47 -7.73
N ARG A 178 3.49 15.86 -6.56
CA ARG A 178 4.83 15.47 -6.10
C ARG A 178 4.93 13.96 -5.95
N SER A 179 3.95 13.33 -5.30
CA SER A 179 3.88 11.88 -5.19
C SER A 179 3.81 11.18 -6.56
N ARG A 180 3.13 11.76 -7.55
CA ARG A 180 3.06 11.22 -8.93
C ARG A 180 4.36 11.35 -9.71
N ARG A 181 5.19 12.36 -9.40
CA ARG A 181 6.50 12.56 -10.04
C ARG A 181 7.55 11.58 -9.51
N GLU A 182 7.36 11.04 -8.32
CA GLU A 182 8.23 10.02 -7.73
C GLU A 182 7.95 8.66 -8.40
N ALA A 183 9.00 8.01 -8.91
CA ALA A 183 8.87 6.69 -9.52
C ALA A 183 8.43 5.66 -8.46
N PRO A 184 7.47 4.76 -8.77
CA PRO A 184 7.11 3.67 -7.88
C PRO A 184 8.35 2.84 -7.54
N ARG A 185 8.72 2.79 -6.26
CA ARG A 185 9.82 1.96 -5.76
C ARG A 185 9.40 1.29 -4.46
N THR A 186 9.86 0.06 -4.28
CA THR A 186 9.74 -0.63 -3.00
C THR A 186 10.48 0.18 -1.93
N PRO A 187 9.83 0.58 -0.83
CA PRO A 187 10.48 1.36 0.21
C PRO A 187 11.64 0.60 0.85
N LEU A 188 12.75 1.27 1.13
CA LEU A 188 13.78 0.73 2.01
C LEU A 188 13.37 1.00 3.47
N LEU A 189 13.38 -0.04 4.32
CA LEU A 189 12.99 0.08 5.73
C LEU A 189 13.76 1.19 6.46
N GLY A 190 15.06 1.33 6.18
CA GLY A 190 15.89 2.39 6.75
C GLY A 190 15.46 3.80 6.36
N GLU A 191 14.94 4.01 5.14
CA GLU A 191 14.43 5.30 4.68
C GLU A 191 13.09 5.65 5.34
N LEU A 192 12.23 4.65 5.53
CA LEU A 192 10.93 4.82 6.21
C LEU A 192 11.09 5.17 7.69
N ARG A 193 12.10 4.61 8.36
CA ARG A 193 12.40 4.82 9.78
C ARG A 193 13.39 5.95 10.04
N ALA A 194 13.88 6.62 8.99
CA ALA A 194 14.77 7.76 9.14
C ALA A 194 14.07 8.86 9.95
N PRO A 195 14.74 9.47 10.95
CA PRO A 195 14.19 10.59 11.69
C PRO A 195 13.78 11.71 10.74
N ARG A 196 12.59 12.27 10.94
CA ARG A 196 12.08 13.41 10.18
C ARG A 196 11.77 14.53 11.15
N GLU A 197 12.33 15.70 10.91
CA GLU A 197 11.91 16.91 11.62
C GLU A 197 10.45 17.20 11.26
N ARG A 198 9.58 17.21 12.27
CA ARG A 198 8.19 17.62 12.14
C ARG A 198 7.96 18.94 12.87
N ARG A 199 7.02 19.73 12.37
CA ARG A 199 6.59 20.94 13.07
C ARG A 199 5.91 20.53 14.39
N PRO A 200 6.22 21.21 15.51
CA PRO A 200 5.57 20.95 16.79
C PRO A 200 4.06 21.01 16.68
N GLY A 201 3.36 20.04 17.27
CA GLY A 201 1.90 20.03 17.33
C GLY A 201 1.33 21.21 18.13
N PRO A 202 0.00 21.42 18.09
CA PRO A 202 -0.62 22.44 18.91
C PRO A 202 -0.36 22.21 20.41
N GLU A 203 -0.28 23.29 21.18
CA GLU A 203 -0.10 23.21 22.63
C GLU A 203 -1.22 22.41 23.30
N VAL A 204 -0.84 21.62 24.29
CA VAL A 204 -1.73 20.83 25.15
C VAL A 204 -1.24 20.99 26.59
N ALA A 205 -2.11 20.87 27.59
CA ALA A 205 -1.72 21.17 28.97
C ALA A 205 -0.61 20.26 29.50
N SER A 206 -0.57 19.00 29.06
CA SER A 206 0.54 18.08 29.33
C SER A 206 0.73 17.08 28.19
N ALA A 207 1.99 16.82 27.81
CA ALA A 207 2.39 15.76 26.89
C ALA A 207 3.65 15.10 27.45
N VAL A 208 3.51 13.91 28.03
CA VAL A 208 4.58 13.25 28.79
C VAL A 208 4.79 11.82 28.31
N ASP A 209 6.05 11.50 28.02
CA ASP A 209 6.48 10.13 27.75
C ASP A 209 6.50 9.31 29.05
N ALA A 210 5.96 8.11 28.98
CA ALA A 210 5.88 7.19 30.10
C ALA A 210 6.08 5.75 29.61
N THR A 211 6.28 4.83 30.55
CA THR A 211 6.29 3.39 30.28
C THR A 211 5.12 2.76 31.02
N MET A 212 4.23 2.08 30.28
CA MET A 212 3.13 1.33 30.87
C MET A 212 3.63 -0.01 31.41
N GLY A 213 3.21 -0.35 32.63
CA GLY A 213 3.49 -1.63 33.26
C GLY A 213 2.67 -2.74 32.61
N THR A 214 3.19 -3.34 31.55
CA THR A 214 2.61 -4.53 30.91
C THR A 214 3.62 -5.69 30.95
N PRO A 215 3.25 -6.94 30.59
CA PRO A 215 4.21 -8.06 30.55
C PRO A 215 5.50 -7.75 29.77
N HIS A 216 5.40 -6.88 28.76
CA HIS A 216 6.53 -6.18 28.16
C HIS A 216 6.39 -4.68 28.43
N PRO A 217 7.36 -3.99 29.05
CA PRO A 217 7.25 -2.55 29.26
C PRO A 217 7.05 -1.83 27.92
N LEU A 218 5.94 -1.08 27.79
CA LEU A 218 5.56 -0.41 26.54
C LEU A 218 5.72 1.10 26.69
N PRO A 219 6.51 1.77 25.82
CA PRO A 219 6.54 3.21 25.76
C PRO A 219 5.18 3.76 25.30
N VAL A 220 4.73 4.81 25.97
CA VAL A 220 3.54 5.55 25.61
C VAL A 220 3.79 7.04 25.76
N ARG A 221 3.03 7.87 25.03
CA ARG A 221 2.93 9.31 25.32
C ARG A 221 1.52 9.64 25.78
N ARG A 222 1.39 10.26 26.95
CA ARG A 222 0.12 10.70 27.54
C ARG A 222 -0.09 12.17 27.24
N TYR A 223 -1.21 12.51 26.60
CA TYR A 223 -1.62 13.87 26.29
C TYR A 223 -2.86 14.21 27.11
N VAL A 224 -2.75 15.22 27.97
CA VAL A 224 -3.85 15.66 28.84
C VAL A 224 -4.21 17.09 28.46
N PRO A 225 -5.42 17.35 27.93
CA PRO A 225 -5.88 18.70 27.62
C PRO A 225 -6.18 19.48 28.90
N ALA A 226 -6.31 20.81 28.79
CA ALA A 226 -6.65 21.66 29.94
C ALA A 226 -8.00 21.27 30.56
N ASP A 227 -8.99 21.01 29.70
CA ASP A 227 -10.29 20.46 30.08
C ASP A 227 -10.37 19.02 29.60
N THR A 228 -10.38 18.08 30.53
CA THR A 228 -10.51 16.65 30.23
C THR A 228 -11.75 16.08 30.90
N ASP A 229 -12.49 15.26 30.15
CA ASP A 229 -13.44 14.35 30.76
C ASP A 229 -12.71 13.17 31.43
N ALA A 230 -13.43 12.34 32.18
CA ALA A 230 -12.87 11.13 32.79
C ALA A 230 -12.56 10.01 31.76
N ALA A 231 -12.97 10.15 30.50
CA ALA A 231 -12.71 9.15 29.46
C ALA A 231 -11.26 9.19 28.94
N CYS A 232 -10.80 8.08 28.35
CA CYS A 232 -9.50 7.98 27.70
C CYS A 232 -9.64 7.44 26.28
N VAL A 233 -8.75 7.88 25.39
CA VAL A 233 -8.53 7.25 24.08
C VAL A 233 -7.13 6.65 24.03
N VAL A 234 -7.04 5.36 23.75
CA VAL A 234 -5.76 4.74 23.36
C VAL A 234 -5.60 4.91 21.86
N TYR A 235 -4.56 5.65 21.46
CA TYR A 235 -4.29 5.95 20.04
C TYR A 235 -3.22 4.99 19.50
N VAL A 236 -3.53 4.37 18.37
CA VAL A 236 -2.68 3.41 17.67
C VAL A 236 -2.29 4.01 16.33
N HIS A 237 -1.01 4.34 16.18
CA HIS A 237 -0.52 5.09 15.02
C HIS A 237 -0.53 4.28 13.73
N GLY A 238 -0.68 4.95 12.59
CA GLY A 238 -0.44 4.38 11.27
C GLY A 238 1.04 4.23 10.92
N GLY A 239 1.33 3.80 9.69
CA GLY A 239 2.70 3.62 9.19
C GLY A 239 3.02 2.22 8.67
N GLY A 240 2.01 1.57 8.07
CA GLY A 240 2.17 0.27 7.40
C GLY A 240 2.75 -0.82 8.31
N PHE A 241 2.48 -0.77 9.62
CA PHE A 241 2.97 -1.70 10.65
C PHE A 241 4.48 -1.71 10.89
N VAL A 242 5.27 -1.04 10.04
CA VAL A 242 6.73 -1.12 10.01
C VAL A 242 7.43 0.18 10.36
N HIS A 243 6.70 1.30 10.35
CA HIS A 243 7.21 2.61 10.72
C HIS A 243 6.13 3.42 11.45
N GLY A 244 6.48 4.65 11.83
CA GLY A 244 5.64 5.47 12.71
C GLY A 244 6.18 5.42 14.14
N GLY A 245 5.36 5.86 15.09
CA GLY A 245 5.72 5.99 16.50
C GLY A 245 5.21 7.31 17.07
N LEU A 246 5.53 7.55 18.35
CA LEU A 246 5.01 8.68 19.13
C LEU A 246 5.20 10.04 18.44
N ASP A 247 6.39 10.32 17.90
CA ASP A 247 6.69 11.62 17.29
C ASP A 247 5.99 11.82 15.93
N SER A 248 5.81 10.74 15.17
CA SER A 248 5.19 10.82 13.84
C SER A 248 3.71 11.19 13.90
N HIS A 249 3.04 10.90 15.02
CA HIS A 249 1.61 11.15 15.25
C HIS A 249 1.34 12.12 16.41
N ASP A 250 2.38 12.78 16.94
CA ASP A 250 2.27 13.74 18.05
C ASP A 250 1.24 14.84 17.79
N ARG A 251 1.26 15.42 16.58
CA ARG A 251 0.30 16.44 16.14
C ARG A 251 -1.14 15.95 16.20
N VAL A 252 -1.39 14.72 15.73
CA VAL A 252 -2.72 14.11 15.71
C VAL A 252 -3.21 13.88 17.13
N CYS A 253 -2.36 13.34 18.00
CA CYS A 253 -2.72 13.06 19.39
C CYS A 253 -3.02 14.34 20.19
N ARG A 254 -2.24 15.40 20.00
CA ARG A 254 -2.49 16.73 20.61
C ARG A 254 -3.81 17.33 20.14
N ARG A 255 -4.09 17.26 18.84
CA ARG A 255 -5.36 17.71 18.26
C ARG A 255 -6.53 16.91 18.80
N LEU A 256 -6.42 15.58 18.85
CA LEU A 256 -7.45 14.71 19.40
C LEU A 256 -7.73 15.02 20.87
N ALA A 257 -6.69 15.10 21.70
CA ALA A 257 -6.83 15.41 23.13
C ALA A 257 -7.61 16.72 23.34
N THR A 258 -7.22 17.77 22.59
CA THR A 258 -7.83 19.10 22.70
C THR A 258 -9.25 19.16 22.14
N LEU A 259 -9.47 18.67 20.92
CA LEU A 259 -10.75 18.79 20.22
C LEU A 259 -11.82 17.85 20.80
N ALA A 260 -11.42 16.67 21.28
CA ALA A 260 -12.33 15.71 21.90
C ALA A 260 -12.47 15.90 23.43
N ALA A 261 -11.65 16.75 24.05
CA ALA A 261 -11.57 16.96 25.50
C ALA A 261 -11.40 15.63 26.26
N VAL A 262 -10.39 14.85 25.88
CA VAL A 262 -10.06 13.54 26.47
C VAL A 262 -8.56 13.42 26.69
N GLU A 263 -8.19 12.62 27.68
CA GLU A 263 -6.84 12.08 27.72
C GLU A 263 -6.61 11.15 26.51
N VAL A 264 -5.46 11.32 25.86
CA VAL A 264 -4.99 10.43 24.80
C VAL A 264 -3.72 9.72 25.27
N ILE A 265 -3.68 8.40 25.11
CA ILE A 265 -2.51 7.56 25.38
C ILE A 265 -2.07 6.96 24.05
N ALA A 266 -1.04 7.53 23.43
CA ALA A 266 -0.46 6.98 22.21
C ALA A 266 0.47 5.83 22.54
N VAL A 267 0.32 4.70 21.84
CA VAL A 267 1.11 3.48 22.08
C VAL A 267 2.24 3.36 21.06
N ASP A 268 3.47 3.20 21.55
CA ASP A 268 4.65 2.88 20.73
C ASP A 268 4.78 1.36 20.60
N TYR A 269 3.88 0.76 19.82
CA TYR A 269 3.78 -0.69 19.70
C TYR A 269 4.96 -1.28 18.90
N ARG A 270 5.24 -2.57 19.11
CA ARG A 270 6.32 -3.28 18.40
C ARG A 270 6.06 -3.35 16.90
N LEU A 271 7.05 -2.96 16.10
CA LEU A 271 6.96 -2.88 14.65
C LEU A 271 7.44 -4.15 13.93
N ALA A 272 6.85 -4.41 12.78
CA ALA A 272 7.35 -5.39 11.81
C ALA A 272 8.56 -4.82 11.03
N PRO A 273 9.44 -5.67 10.47
CA PRO A 273 9.41 -7.14 10.48
C PRO A 273 9.97 -7.79 11.75
N GLU A 274 10.58 -7.04 12.67
CA GLU A 274 11.17 -7.60 13.90
C GLU A 274 10.12 -8.29 14.78
N HIS A 275 8.90 -7.74 14.75
CA HIS A 275 7.76 -8.25 15.47
C HIS A 275 6.53 -8.31 14.55
N ALA A 276 6.45 -9.38 13.76
CA ALA A 276 5.28 -9.68 12.93
C ALA A 276 3.99 -9.82 13.76
N ALA A 277 2.84 -9.86 13.07
CA ALA A 277 1.54 -10.08 13.66
C ALA A 277 1.55 -11.39 14.49
N PRO A 278 0.94 -11.41 15.70
CA PRO A 278 0.07 -10.37 16.25
C PRO A 278 0.72 -9.42 17.27
N ALA A 279 2.06 -9.24 17.28
CA ALA A 279 2.76 -8.53 18.36
C ALA A 279 2.19 -7.14 18.69
N ALA A 280 1.96 -6.29 17.68
CA ALA A 280 1.36 -4.97 17.86
C ALA A 280 -0.05 -5.02 18.47
N VAL A 281 -0.85 -6.03 18.10
CA VAL A 281 -2.21 -6.23 18.64
C VAL A 281 -2.13 -6.64 20.11
N ASP A 282 -1.17 -7.49 20.47
CA ASP A 282 -0.93 -7.91 21.85
C ASP A 282 -0.52 -6.72 22.73
N ASP A 283 0.31 -5.83 22.20
CA ASP A 283 0.77 -4.63 22.90
C ASP A 283 -0.40 -3.69 23.23
N VAL A 284 -1.27 -3.42 22.24
CA VAL A 284 -2.46 -2.58 22.46
C VAL A 284 -3.42 -3.24 23.47
N CYS A 285 -3.65 -4.55 23.38
CA CYS A 285 -4.46 -5.27 24.37
C CYS A 285 -3.87 -5.15 25.78
N ALA A 286 -2.54 -5.22 25.92
CA ALA A 286 -1.86 -5.14 27.19
C ALA A 286 -2.00 -3.75 27.82
N VAL A 287 -1.89 -2.68 27.03
CA VAL A 287 -2.14 -1.30 27.49
C VAL A 287 -3.57 -1.13 27.99
N VAL A 288 -4.57 -1.59 27.23
CA VAL A 288 -5.98 -1.44 27.64
C VAL A 288 -6.28 -2.23 28.92
N ARG A 289 -5.73 -3.44 29.07
CA ARG A 289 -5.90 -4.23 30.30
C ARG A 289 -5.24 -3.57 31.51
N ALA A 290 -4.05 -2.98 31.34
CA ALA A 290 -3.40 -2.23 32.41
C ALA A 290 -4.26 -1.04 32.84
N LEU A 291 -4.79 -0.26 31.89
CA LEU A 291 -5.70 0.86 32.18
C LEU A 291 -6.98 0.41 32.89
N ALA A 292 -7.59 -0.69 32.44
CA ALA A 292 -8.79 -1.23 33.06
C ALA A 292 -8.55 -1.75 34.50
N ALA A 293 -7.32 -2.18 34.81
CA ALA A 293 -6.93 -2.60 36.15
C ALA A 293 -6.63 -1.41 37.06
N ASP A 294 -5.92 -0.39 36.55
CA ASP A 294 -5.53 0.81 37.32
C ASP A 294 -6.72 1.74 37.58
N GLU A 295 -7.63 1.88 36.61
CA GLU A 295 -8.81 2.75 36.69
C GLU A 295 -10.11 1.99 36.32
N PRO A 296 -10.59 1.08 37.18
CA PRO A 296 -11.78 0.28 36.88
C PRO A 296 -13.01 1.15 36.60
N GLY A 297 -13.71 0.85 35.50
CA GLY A 297 -14.92 1.56 35.09
C GLY A 297 -14.66 2.84 34.28
N ARG A 298 -13.40 3.25 34.10
CA ARG A 298 -13.04 4.34 33.19
C ARG A 298 -13.39 3.96 31.74
N PRO A 299 -14.17 4.78 31.01
CA PRO A 299 -14.44 4.51 29.60
C PRO A 299 -13.16 4.64 28.76
N VAL A 300 -12.77 3.55 28.09
CA VAL A 300 -11.61 3.50 27.19
C VAL A 300 -12.09 3.28 25.76
N ALA A 301 -11.80 4.22 24.87
CA ALA A 301 -11.99 4.05 23.43
C ALA A 301 -10.65 3.73 22.75
N LEU A 302 -10.71 3.07 21.58
CA LEU A 302 -9.55 2.89 20.72
C LEU A 302 -9.70 3.77 19.48
N ALA A 303 -8.60 4.40 19.07
CA ALA A 303 -8.54 5.16 17.84
C ALA A 303 -7.27 4.81 17.07
N GLY A 304 -7.32 4.84 15.75
CA GLY A 304 -6.13 4.68 14.93
C GLY A 304 -6.38 5.01 13.48
N ASP A 305 -5.29 5.17 12.74
CA ASP A 305 -5.30 5.45 11.31
C ASP A 305 -4.54 4.38 10.51
N SER A 306 -4.98 4.09 9.29
CA SER A 306 -4.31 3.15 8.39
C SER A 306 -4.07 1.77 9.03
N ALA A 307 -2.83 1.32 9.10
CA ALA A 307 -2.39 0.13 9.84
C ALA A 307 -2.80 0.15 11.33
N GLY A 308 -2.73 1.30 11.98
CA GLY A 308 -3.11 1.46 13.39
C GLY A 308 -4.60 1.25 13.63
N ALA A 309 -5.43 1.62 12.66
CA ALA A 309 -6.87 1.34 12.70
C ALA A 309 -7.17 -0.17 12.65
N LEU A 310 -6.42 -0.94 11.84
CA LEU A 310 -6.55 -2.41 11.84
C LEU A 310 -6.14 -2.99 13.20
N ILE A 311 -4.99 -2.57 13.73
CA ILE A 311 -4.50 -3.03 15.03
C ILE A 311 -5.55 -2.72 16.12
N ALA A 312 -6.11 -1.50 16.13
CA ALA A 312 -7.16 -1.10 17.06
C ALA A 312 -8.42 -1.99 16.95
N TYR A 313 -8.86 -2.30 15.73
CA TYR A 313 -10.00 -3.20 15.51
C TYR A 313 -9.73 -4.61 16.04
N LEU A 314 -8.58 -5.20 15.69
CA LEU A 314 -8.22 -6.55 16.12
C LEU A 314 -8.03 -6.63 17.64
N ALA A 315 -7.47 -5.59 18.25
CA ALA A 315 -7.36 -5.49 19.70
C ALA A 315 -8.74 -5.41 20.35
N ALA A 316 -9.65 -4.59 19.82
CA ALA A 316 -11.02 -4.48 20.32
C ALA A 316 -11.74 -5.84 20.28
N ARG A 317 -11.66 -6.59 19.18
CA ARG A 317 -12.23 -7.94 19.06
C ARG A 317 -11.72 -8.86 20.18
N ARG A 318 -10.40 -8.93 20.38
CA ARG A 318 -9.78 -9.77 21.42
C ARG A 318 -10.15 -9.33 22.83
N LEU A 319 -10.31 -8.04 23.06
CA LEU A 319 -10.72 -7.48 24.37
C LEU A 319 -12.18 -7.80 24.66
N VAL A 320 -13.08 -7.65 23.68
CA VAL A 320 -14.49 -8.04 23.78
C VAL A 320 -14.62 -9.54 24.06
N ASP A 321 -13.88 -10.39 23.35
CA ASP A 321 -13.86 -11.84 23.60
C ASP A 321 -13.39 -12.19 25.02
N ALA A 322 -12.49 -11.38 25.58
CA ALA A 322 -11.98 -11.52 26.94
C ALA A 322 -12.85 -10.82 28.00
N GLY A 323 -13.99 -10.22 27.63
CA GLY A 323 -14.88 -9.49 28.55
C GLY A 323 -14.31 -8.16 29.06
N VAL A 324 -13.27 -7.61 28.42
CA VAL A 324 -12.71 -6.29 28.74
C VAL A 324 -13.45 -5.23 27.91
N PRO A 325 -14.15 -4.27 28.55
CA PRO A 325 -14.99 -3.32 27.83
C PRO A 325 -14.15 -2.33 27.00
N VAL A 326 -14.53 -2.14 25.74
CA VAL A 326 -14.07 -1.05 24.87
C VAL A 326 -15.27 -0.18 24.56
N ALA A 327 -15.18 1.11 24.87
CA ALA A 327 -16.31 2.02 24.81
C ALA A 327 -16.71 2.35 23.37
N ARG A 328 -15.74 2.65 22.49
CA ARG A 328 -15.94 3.04 21.08
C ARG A 328 -14.68 2.80 20.25
N LEU A 329 -14.84 2.76 18.93
CA LEU A 329 -13.75 2.76 17.94
C LEU A 329 -13.82 3.98 17.02
N LEU A 330 -12.68 4.62 16.77
CA LEU A 330 -12.47 5.55 15.66
C LEU A 330 -11.42 4.96 14.71
N LEU A 331 -11.84 4.59 13.51
CA LEU A 331 -11.00 3.94 12.51
C LEU A 331 -10.87 4.84 11.28
N VAL A 332 -9.69 5.42 11.07
CA VAL A 332 -9.44 6.35 9.96
C VAL A 332 -8.68 5.67 8.83
N ASN A 333 -9.25 5.62 7.63
CA ASN A 333 -8.75 4.94 6.44
C ASN A 333 -8.21 3.53 6.74
N PRO A 334 -9.01 2.62 7.31
CA PRO A 334 -8.50 1.40 7.90
C PRO A 334 -8.08 0.35 6.85
N ASN A 335 -6.92 -0.29 7.06
CA ASN A 335 -6.39 -1.37 6.20
C ASN A 335 -6.93 -2.73 6.70
N VAL A 336 -8.11 -3.16 6.26
CA VAL A 336 -8.91 -4.25 6.87
C VAL A 336 -9.10 -5.48 5.97
N ASP A 337 -8.51 -5.48 4.78
CA ASP A 337 -8.39 -6.63 3.90
C ASP A 337 -6.90 -6.87 3.56
N PRO A 338 -6.17 -7.64 4.39
CA PRO A 338 -4.75 -7.94 4.16
C PRO A 338 -4.48 -8.76 2.88
N ARG A 339 -5.53 -9.18 2.15
CA ARG A 339 -5.42 -9.83 0.84
C ARG A 339 -5.49 -8.87 -0.35
N LEU A 340 -5.72 -7.57 -0.11
CA LEU A 340 -5.74 -6.52 -1.14
C LEU A 340 -6.72 -6.80 -2.29
N ARG A 341 -7.93 -7.28 -1.97
CA ARG A 341 -8.91 -7.73 -2.99
C ARG A 341 -9.79 -6.61 -3.52
N MET A 342 -9.91 -5.50 -2.78
CA MET A 342 -10.91 -4.48 -3.08
C MET A 342 -10.59 -3.68 -4.36
N PRO A 343 -11.60 -3.27 -5.15
CA PRO A 343 -11.40 -2.54 -6.41
C PRO A 343 -10.62 -1.23 -6.25
N SER A 344 -10.85 -0.49 -5.15
CA SER A 344 -10.09 0.73 -4.85
C SER A 344 -8.59 0.51 -4.79
N VAL A 345 -8.11 -0.67 -4.38
CA VAL A 345 -6.67 -0.97 -4.32
C VAL A 345 -6.04 -0.82 -5.71
N ARG A 346 -6.68 -1.36 -6.75
CA ARG A 346 -6.17 -1.24 -8.13
C ARG A 346 -6.43 0.14 -8.71
N ALA A 347 -7.62 0.70 -8.47
CA ALA A 347 -8.02 1.98 -9.08
C ALA A 347 -7.31 3.21 -8.46
N LYS A 348 -6.88 3.11 -7.20
CA LYS A 348 -6.25 4.19 -6.42
C LYS A 348 -4.88 3.81 -5.85
N GLY A 349 -4.35 2.63 -6.15
CA GLY A 349 -3.03 2.17 -5.70
C GLY A 349 -1.84 2.76 -6.45
N SER A 350 -2.03 3.84 -7.20
CA SER A 350 -0.95 4.57 -7.88
C SER A 350 -1.27 6.06 -7.97
N GLY A 351 -0.28 6.91 -7.68
CA GLY A 351 -0.39 8.35 -7.88
C GLY A 351 -1.25 9.12 -6.87
N TRP A 352 -1.50 8.55 -5.68
CA TRP A 352 -2.28 9.19 -4.60
C TRP A 352 -1.55 9.20 -3.24
N GLY A 353 -0.22 9.04 -3.25
CA GLY A 353 0.57 8.83 -2.04
C GLY A 353 0.75 7.35 -1.72
N LEU A 354 -0.29 6.71 -1.17
CA LEU A 354 -0.27 5.28 -0.87
C LEU A 354 -0.40 4.46 -2.16
N THR A 355 0.43 3.42 -2.31
CA THR A 355 0.46 2.57 -3.51
C THR A 355 0.12 1.12 -3.21
N GLU A 356 -0.39 0.38 -4.20
CA GLU A 356 -0.62 -1.07 -4.09
C GLU A 356 0.69 -1.80 -3.80
N ALA A 357 1.78 -1.42 -4.48
CA ALA A 357 3.10 -2.01 -4.24
C ALA A 357 3.58 -1.78 -2.80
N GLY A 358 3.40 -0.57 -2.27
CA GLY A 358 3.70 -0.25 -0.87
C GLY A 358 2.86 -1.09 0.09
N LEU A 359 1.55 -1.18 -0.14
CA LEU A 359 0.65 -2.00 0.67
C LEU A 359 1.05 -3.47 0.70
N ARG A 360 1.35 -4.05 -0.46
CA ARG A 360 1.81 -5.43 -0.58
C ARG A 360 3.09 -5.66 0.21
N TRP A 361 4.04 -4.71 0.13
CA TRP A 361 5.29 -4.79 0.89
C TRP A 361 5.07 -4.70 2.40
N PHE A 362 4.26 -3.74 2.87
CA PHE A 362 3.92 -3.57 4.29
C PHE A 362 3.24 -4.82 4.87
N LEU A 363 2.25 -5.36 4.17
CA LEU A 363 1.53 -6.55 4.59
C LEU A 363 2.43 -7.79 4.62
N ALA A 364 3.35 -7.93 3.65
CA ALA A 364 4.33 -9.02 3.66
C ALA A 364 5.24 -8.96 4.91
N GLN A 365 5.65 -7.76 5.34
CA GLN A 365 6.44 -7.62 6.58
C GLN A 365 5.62 -7.95 7.83
N TRP A 366 4.36 -7.53 7.86
CA TRP A 366 3.52 -7.64 9.05
C TRP A 366 2.89 -9.02 9.23
N VAL A 367 2.31 -9.60 8.18
CA VAL A 367 1.65 -10.92 8.24
C VAL A 367 2.70 -12.03 8.43
N GLY A 368 3.87 -11.89 7.80
CA GLY A 368 4.89 -12.93 7.79
C GLY A 368 4.35 -14.24 7.21
N GLU A 369 4.64 -15.36 7.88
CA GLU A 369 4.16 -16.70 7.49
C GLU A 369 2.81 -17.09 8.15
N GLY A 370 2.16 -16.15 8.88
CA GLY A 370 0.92 -16.41 9.60
C GLY A 370 -0.34 -16.50 8.72
N PRO A 371 -1.44 -17.07 9.23
CA PRO A 371 -2.70 -17.17 8.48
C PRO A 371 -3.35 -15.79 8.32
N VAL A 372 -3.39 -15.29 7.09
CA VAL A 372 -3.92 -13.97 6.74
C VAL A 372 -5.42 -13.80 7.09
N GLU A 373 -6.18 -14.90 7.08
CA GLU A 373 -7.59 -14.99 7.45
C GLU A 373 -7.84 -14.46 8.86
N ALA A 374 -6.95 -14.79 9.81
CA ALA A 374 -7.09 -14.42 11.22
C ALA A 374 -6.82 -12.94 11.47
N LEU A 375 -6.32 -12.22 10.45
CA LEU A 375 -5.99 -10.80 10.49
C LEU A 375 -6.94 -9.95 9.63
N ALA A 376 -7.95 -10.58 9.01
CA ALA A 376 -8.90 -9.94 8.10
C ALA A 376 -10.27 -9.72 8.79
N PRO A 377 -10.57 -8.50 9.27
CA PRO A 377 -11.85 -8.15 9.90
C PRO A 377 -13.13 -8.68 9.23
N LEU A 378 -13.19 -8.72 7.90
CA LEU A 378 -14.35 -9.21 7.14
C LEU A 378 -14.56 -10.73 7.27
N GLU A 379 -13.54 -11.47 7.68
CA GLU A 379 -13.59 -12.92 7.92
C GLU A 379 -13.88 -13.23 9.41
N LEU A 380 -13.97 -12.21 10.28
CA LEU A 380 -14.16 -12.34 11.72
C LEU A 380 -15.60 -12.00 12.15
N PRO A 381 -16.09 -12.60 13.26
CA PRO A 381 -17.39 -12.23 13.84
C PRO A 381 -17.44 -10.77 14.29
N ALA A 382 -18.44 -10.05 13.79
CA ALA A 382 -18.68 -8.64 14.11
C ALA A 382 -19.61 -8.43 15.32
N GLN A 383 -20.30 -9.47 15.79
CA GLN A 383 -21.26 -9.35 16.89
C GLN A 383 -20.54 -8.90 18.18
N GLY A 384 -21.16 -7.94 18.87
CA GLY A 384 -20.64 -7.39 20.13
C GLY A 384 -19.47 -6.43 19.97
N MET A 385 -19.05 -6.08 18.75
CA MET A 385 -18.05 -5.03 18.55
C MET A 385 -18.58 -3.68 19.08
N PRO A 386 -17.70 -2.79 19.59
CA PRO A 386 -18.11 -1.48 20.09
C PRO A 386 -18.73 -0.58 19.01
N PRO A 387 -19.52 0.44 19.39
CA PRO A 387 -19.91 1.50 18.46
C PRO A 387 -18.68 2.05 17.73
N THR A 388 -18.77 2.10 16.39
CA THR A 388 -17.60 2.31 15.54
C THR A 388 -17.86 3.45 14.55
N ARG A 389 -16.99 4.45 14.55
CA ARG A 389 -16.91 5.45 13.48
C ARG A 389 -15.79 5.06 12.52
N ILE A 390 -16.12 4.93 11.24
CA ILE A 390 -15.19 4.64 10.17
C ILE A 390 -15.09 5.87 9.28
N VAL A 391 -13.88 6.31 8.99
CA VAL A 391 -13.62 7.41 8.05
C VAL A 391 -12.86 6.84 6.87
N VAL A 392 -13.30 7.15 5.65
CA VAL A 392 -12.59 6.78 4.42
C VAL A 392 -12.39 8.00 3.54
N SER A 393 -11.32 8.00 2.75
CA SER A 393 -10.98 9.10 1.85
C SER A 393 -11.30 8.73 0.39
N GLU A 394 -11.80 9.69 -0.40
CA GLU A 394 -12.19 9.44 -1.80
C GLU A 394 -11.05 8.92 -2.68
N HIS A 395 -9.82 9.36 -2.40
CA HIS A 395 -8.63 9.00 -3.17
C HIS A 395 -7.67 8.16 -2.34
N ASP A 396 -8.16 6.99 -1.94
CA ASP A 396 -7.45 6.04 -1.09
C ASP A 396 -7.61 4.61 -1.63
N PRO A 397 -6.53 3.84 -1.82
CA PRO A 397 -6.64 2.41 -2.14
C PRO A 397 -7.42 1.61 -1.09
N LEU A 398 -7.46 2.06 0.17
CA LEU A 398 -8.17 1.40 1.27
C LEU A 398 -9.63 1.84 1.44
N ARG A 399 -10.17 2.63 0.50
CA ARG A 399 -11.53 3.17 0.61
C ARG A 399 -12.57 2.06 0.71
N ASP A 400 -12.59 1.16 -0.27
CA ASP A 400 -13.69 0.20 -0.42
C ASP A 400 -13.68 -0.86 0.69
N GLU A 401 -12.52 -1.20 1.26
CA GLU A 401 -12.43 -2.10 2.42
C GLU A 401 -12.96 -1.47 3.70
N GLY A 402 -12.75 -0.16 3.90
CA GLY A 402 -13.37 0.58 5.00
C GLY A 402 -14.89 0.64 4.87
N VAL A 403 -15.40 0.84 3.65
CA VAL A 403 -16.85 0.77 3.36
C VAL A 403 -17.39 -0.63 3.65
N ALA A 404 -16.73 -1.68 3.15
CA ALA A 404 -17.13 -3.06 3.39
C ALA A 404 -17.15 -3.43 4.89
N LEU A 405 -16.18 -2.92 5.68
CA LEU A 405 -16.20 -3.13 7.13
C LEU A 405 -17.42 -2.46 7.78
N SER A 406 -17.82 -1.28 7.30
CA SER A 406 -19.02 -0.60 7.82
C SER A 406 -20.29 -1.42 7.59
N GLU A 407 -20.41 -2.02 6.41
CA GLU A 407 -21.54 -2.89 6.04
C GLU A 407 -21.54 -4.18 6.86
N HIS A 408 -20.36 -4.78 7.05
CA HIS A 408 -20.16 -5.98 7.87
C HIS A 408 -20.59 -5.77 9.33
N LEU A 409 -20.16 -4.65 9.93
CA LEU A 409 -20.54 -4.29 11.30
C LEU A 409 -22.04 -3.96 11.41
N ALA A 410 -22.60 -3.23 10.44
CA ALA A 410 -24.03 -2.91 10.42
C ALA A 410 -24.90 -4.17 10.28
N ALA A 411 -24.50 -5.13 9.45
CA ALA A 411 -25.17 -6.42 9.31
C ALA A 411 -25.18 -7.22 10.63
N ALA A 412 -24.18 -7.01 11.49
CA ALA A 412 -24.10 -7.56 12.83
C ALA A 412 -24.79 -6.69 13.92
N GLN A 413 -25.57 -5.69 13.50
CA GLN A 413 -26.32 -4.78 14.38
C GLN A 413 -25.44 -3.91 15.30
N VAL A 414 -24.19 -3.66 14.92
CA VAL A 414 -23.32 -2.70 15.60
C VAL A 414 -23.71 -1.28 15.19
N HIS A 415 -23.67 -0.32 16.11
CA HIS A 415 -23.86 1.09 15.78
C HIS A 415 -22.64 1.61 15.02
N VAL A 416 -22.81 1.92 13.72
CA VAL A 416 -21.74 2.35 12.84
C VAL A 416 -22.04 3.71 12.22
N CYS A 417 -21.05 4.60 12.20
CA CYS A 417 -21.07 5.81 11.39
C CYS A 417 -19.95 5.73 10.34
N LEU A 418 -20.29 5.94 9.06
CA LEU A 418 -19.33 6.01 7.97
C LEU A 418 -19.22 7.45 7.46
N ASP A 419 -18.02 8.02 7.50
CA ASP A 419 -17.70 9.32 6.93
C ASP A 419 -16.86 9.14 5.65
N GLU A 420 -17.42 9.47 4.49
CA GLU A 420 -16.68 9.49 3.22
C GLU A 420 -16.19 10.91 2.90
N LEU A 421 -14.86 11.11 2.93
CA LEU A 421 -14.25 12.42 2.74
C LEU A 421 -13.90 12.69 1.27
N ALA A 422 -14.76 13.46 0.61
CA ALA A 422 -14.54 13.93 -0.76
C ALA A 422 -13.26 14.77 -0.88
N GLY A 423 -12.50 14.54 -1.95
CA GLY A 423 -11.26 15.23 -2.27
C GLY A 423 -10.09 14.97 -1.29
N MET A 424 -10.22 14.01 -0.37
CA MET A 424 -9.16 13.61 0.56
C MET A 424 -8.38 12.38 0.06
N VAL A 425 -7.16 12.22 0.57
CA VAL A 425 -6.22 11.14 0.24
C VAL A 425 -5.89 10.30 1.48
N HIS A 426 -5.23 9.15 1.26
CA HIS A 426 -4.70 8.35 2.35
C HIS A 426 -3.78 9.16 3.27
N GLY A 427 -3.92 9.01 4.60
CA GLY A 427 -3.05 9.66 5.58
C GLY A 427 -3.34 11.14 5.84
N PHE A 428 -4.46 11.69 5.34
CA PHE A 428 -4.84 13.10 5.47
C PHE A 428 -4.73 13.64 6.90
N LEU A 429 -4.99 12.79 7.91
CA LEU A 429 -4.94 13.17 9.33
C LEU A 429 -3.57 13.71 9.75
N THR A 430 -2.50 13.23 9.11
CA THR A 430 -1.10 13.61 9.34
C THR A 430 -0.57 14.68 8.38
N LEU A 431 -1.41 15.17 7.46
CA LEU A 431 -1.10 16.23 6.49
C LEU A 431 -1.59 17.60 6.97
N ASP A 432 -1.80 17.77 8.27
CA ASP A 432 -2.40 18.97 8.86
C ASP A 432 -1.51 20.22 8.81
N ASP A 433 -0.21 20.04 8.59
CA ASP A 433 0.77 21.09 8.35
C ASP A 433 1.11 21.28 6.87
N VAL A 434 0.50 20.47 5.99
CA VAL A 434 0.62 20.54 4.53
C VAL A 434 -0.61 21.17 3.90
N SER A 435 -1.81 20.69 4.25
CA SER A 435 -3.08 21.08 3.62
C SER A 435 -4.05 21.66 4.66
N PRO A 436 -4.48 22.94 4.50
CA PRO A 436 -5.52 23.54 5.34
C PRO A 436 -6.84 22.74 5.34
N ALA A 437 -7.23 22.18 4.19
CA ALA A 437 -8.42 21.34 4.09
C ALA A 437 -8.25 20.02 4.83
N ALA A 438 -7.09 19.35 4.73
CA ALA A 438 -6.80 18.14 5.49
C ALA A 438 -6.83 18.41 7.00
N ARG A 439 -6.28 19.55 7.43
CA ARG A 439 -6.38 20.00 8.82
C ARG A 439 -7.84 20.19 9.24
N ALA A 440 -8.62 20.97 8.50
CA ALA A 440 -10.01 21.25 8.84
C ALA A 440 -10.86 19.97 8.91
N ARG A 441 -10.73 19.08 7.92
CA ARG A 441 -11.44 17.78 7.91
C ARG A 441 -10.98 16.87 9.04
N GLY A 442 -9.69 16.83 9.34
CA GLY A 442 -9.18 16.10 10.50
C GLY A 442 -9.74 16.66 11.81
N ASP A 443 -9.81 17.98 11.96
CA ASP A 443 -10.36 18.60 13.17
C ASP A 443 -11.85 18.26 13.34
N ASP A 444 -12.63 18.26 12.25
CA ASP A 444 -14.04 17.86 12.26
C ASP A 444 -14.24 16.40 12.73
N VAL A 445 -13.42 15.48 12.22
CA VAL A 445 -13.42 14.05 12.58
C VAL A 445 -13.06 13.88 14.05
N LEU A 446 -11.96 14.48 14.51
CA LEU A 446 -11.49 14.35 15.90
C LEU A 446 -12.47 14.98 16.89
N ALA A 447 -13.10 16.11 16.53
CA ALA A 447 -14.12 16.75 17.35
C ALA A 447 -15.43 15.95 17.44
N ALA A 448 -15.74 15.12 16.44
CA ALA A 448 -16.95 14.29 16.44
C ALA A 448 -16.96 13.30 17.62
N CYS A 449 -15.79 12.83 18.07
CA CYS A 449 -15.63 12.00 19.26
C CYS A 449 -16.19 12.65 20.54
N ARG A 450 -16.24 13.98 20.61
CA ARG A 450 -16.86 14.70 21.73
C ARG A 450 -18.38 14.69 21.65
N ARG A 451 -18.94 14.89 20.46
CA ARG A 451 -20.40 15.01 20.25
C ARG A 451 -21.14 13.71 20.53
N GLU A 452 -20.51 12.58 20.24
CA GLU A 452 -21.04 11.24 20.53
C GLU A 452 -21.10 10.90 22.03
N LYS A 453 -20.47 11.68 22.91
CA LYS A 453 -20.56 11.50 24.37
C LYS A 453 -21.94 11.90 24.92
N GLY A 454 -22.71 12.73 24.22
CA GLY A 454 -23.93 13.38 24.73
C GLY A 454 -25.27 12.78 24.29
N GLY A 455 -25.30 11.78 23.41
CA GLY A 455 -26.54 11.23 22.85
C GLY A 455 -26.79 9.78 23.24
N SER A 456 -27.99 9.49 23.76
CA SER A 456 -28.60 8.16 23.60
C SER A 456 -28.70 7.81 22.11
N PRO A 457 -28.66 6.53 21.72
CA PRO A 457 -28.62 6.09 20.31
C PRO A 457 -29.95 6.26 19.54
N GLU A 458 -30.70 7.32 19.80
CA GLU A 458 -31.90 7.68 19.04
C GLU A 458 -31.66 8.94 18.20
N GLY A 459 -31.57 8.74 16.89
CA GLY A 459 -32.04 9.71 15.89
C GLY A 459 -31.03 10.74 15.41
N ASP A 460 -30.20 10.36 14.44
CA ASP A 460 -29.85 11.27 13.34
C ASP A 460 -30.29 10.61 12.03
N PRO A 461 -31.24 11.19 11.27
CA PRO A 461 -31.63 10.62 9.98
C PRO A 461 -30.50 10.84 8.96
N PRO A 462 -30.31 9.90 8.01
CA PRO A 462 -29.28 10.04 6.98
C PRO A 462 -29.54 11.30 6.14
N ARG A 463 -28.53 12.16 6.01
CA ARG A 463 -28.57 13.26 5.05
C ARG A 463 -28.62 12.68 3.64
N ALA A 464 -29.74 12.89 2.96
CA ALA A 464 -29.93 12.51 1.57
C ALA A 464 -28.87 13.17 0.67
N SER A 465 -28.19 12.36 -0.12
CA SER A 465 -27.33 12.79 -1.22
C SER A 465 -28.14 13.55 -2.27
N GLY A 466 -27.60 14.68 -2.73
CA GLY A 466 -28.26 15.60 -3.66
C GLY A 466 -28.59 14.95 -5.00
N GLY A 467 -29.84 15.16 -5.44
CA GLY A 467 -30.37 14.67 -6.70
C GLY A 467 -29.70 15.30 -7.93
N ALA A 468 -29.53 14.48 -8.97
CA ALA A 468 -29.15 14.91 -10.30
C ALA A 468 -30.21 15.84 -10.92
N PRO A 469 -29.81 16.82 -11.77
CA PRO A 469 -30.77 17.68 -12.44
C PRO A 469 -31.50 16.91 -13.54
N ALA A 470 -32.83 17.02 -13.53
CA ALA A 470 -33.70 16.51 -14.58
C ALA A 470 -33.42 17.22 -15.91
N ARG A 471 -33.39 16.43 -16.98
CA ARG A 471 -33.37 16.93 -18.35
C ARG A 471 -34.74 17.56 -18.67
N SER A 472 -34.73 18.77 -19.21
CA SER A 472 -35.77 19.31 -20.09
C SER A 472 -35.11 19.99 -21.26
#